data_AF-A0A2U3R057-F1
#
_entry.id   AF-A0A2U3R057-F1
#
_cell.length_a   1.000
_cell.length_b   1.000
_cell.length_c   1.000
_cell.angle_alpha   90.00
_cell.angle_beta   90.00
_cell.angle_gamma   90.00
#
_symmetry.space_group_name_H-M   'P 1'
#
loop_
_entity.id
_entity.type
_entity.pdbx_description
1 polymer ?
#
loop_
_entity_poly.entity_id
_entity_poly.type
_entity_poly.pdbx_seq_one_letter_code
_entity_poly.pdbx_strand_id
1 'polypeptide(L)'
;MANLMQQKITLQQKKARLIMDEVNLKIKERKMRTRRLIEMGGLVAKANLDHLSANTLFGAIVSLKETLTQHPNVQDHWTTIGKDIFDKEQHENTKRHIRLHGLKWNSFRQEWCGHVKDIETLKNGLLNVQYSIELVV
;
A
#
# COMPACT_ATOMS: atom_id res chain seq x y z
N MET A 1 -43.87 -37.07 12.58
CA MET A 1 -43.32 -36.06 13.52
C MET A 1 -41.79 -35.96 13.51
N ALA A 2 -41.03 -37.06 13.46
CA ALA A 2 -39.55 -37.04 13.50
C ALA A 2 -38.87 -36.23 12.36
N ASN A 3 -39.36 -36.34 11.12
CA ASN A 3 -38.81 -35.60 9.96
C ASN A 3 -38.95 -34.07 10.12
N LEU A 4 -40.08 -33.62 10.67
CA LEU A 4 -40.39 -32.20 10.88
C LEU A 4 -39.52 -31.58 11.99
N MET A 5 -39.19 -32.35 13.04
CA MET A 5 -38.21 -31.91 14.06
C MET A 5 -36.80 -31.81 13.49
N GLN A 6 -36.36 -32.80 12.70
CA GLN A 6 -35.04 -32.75 12.07
C GLN A 6 -34.90 -31.56 11.12
N GLN A 7 -35.94 -31.25 10.34
CA GLN A 7 -36.00 -30.04 9.51
C GLN A 7 -35.87 -28.76 10.34
N LYS A 8 -36.55 -28.64 11.48
CA LYS A 8 -36.41 -27.47 12.38
C LYS A 8 -34.98 -27.31 12.90
N ILE A 9 -34.33 -28.40 13.31
CA ILE A 9 -32.93 -28.36 13.81
C ILE A 9 -31.98 -27.89 12.70
N THR A 10 -32.11 -28.44 11.50
CA THR A 10 -31.24 -28.03 10.37
C THR A 10 -31.44 -26.55 9.99
N LEU A 11 -32.67 -26.04 10.03
CA LEU A 11 -32.95 -24.62 9.81
C LEU A 11 -32.34 -23.73 10.90
N GLN A 12 -32.41 -24.14 12.17
CA GLN A 12 -31.74 -23.42 13.27
C GLN A 12 -30.22 -23.38 13.09
N GLN A 13 -29.60 -24.51 12.68
CA GLN A 13 -28.16 -24.55 12.39
C GLN A 13 -27.76 -23.68 11.19
N LYS A 14 -28.61 -23.62 10.14
CA LYS A 14 -28.39 -22.70 9.02
C LYS A 14 -28.50 -21.23 9.46
N LYS A 15 -29.50 -20.90 10.28
CA LYS A 15 -29.65 -19.56 10.85
C LYS A 15 -28.44 -19.16 11.70
N ALA A 16 -27.94 -20.06 12.54
CA ALA A 16 -26.74 -19.81 13.35
C ALA A 16 -25.50 -19.55 12.47
N ARG A 17 -25.32 -20.32 11.40
CA ARG A 17 -24.24 -20.09 10.41
C ARG A 17 -24.35 -18.73 9.74
N LEU A 18 -25.54 -18.36 9.27
CA LEU A 18 -25.77 -17.05 8.64
C LEU A 18 -25.47 -15.89 9.60
N ILE A 19 -25.84 -16.02 10.88
CA ILE A 19 -25.51 -15.00 11.90
C ILE A 19 -23.99 -14.87 12.07
N MET A 20 -23.26 -16.00 12.14
CA MET A 20 -21.80 -15.98 12.23
C MET A 20 -21.16 -15.34 10.99
N ASP A 21 -21.65 -15.69 9.81
CA ASP A 21 -21.16 -15.12 8.54
C ASP A 21 -21.42 -13.62 8.47
N GLU A 22 -22.60 -13.15 8.90
CA GLU A 22 -22.92 -11.72 8.98
C GLU A 22 -21.98 -10.97 9.94
N VAL A 23 -21.68 -11.55 11.10
CA VAL A 23 -20.72 -10.98 12.05
C VAL A 23 -19.32 -10.92 11.45
N ASN A 24 -18.89 -11.99 10.78
CA ASN A 24 -17.58 -12.04 10.12
C ASN A 24 -17.46 -11.01 8.99
N LEU A 25 -18.53 -10.81 8.21
CA LEU A 25 -18.59 -9.78 7.18
C LEU A 25 -18.46 -8.38 7.80
N LYS A 26 -19.21 -8.07 8.86
CA LYS A 26 -19.10 -6.78 9.58
C LYS A 26 -17.69 -6.53 10.12
N ILE A 27 -17.00 -7.56 10.61
CA ILE A 27 -15.61 -7.44 11.07
C ILE A 27 -14.68 -7.13 9.89
N LYS A 28 -14.84 -7.81 8.75
CA LYS A 28 -14.05 -7.56 7.54
C LYS A 28 -14.26 -6.14 7.03
N GLU A 29 -15.50 -5.67 6.98
CA GLU A 29 -15.83 -4.28 6.59
C GLU A 29 -15.18 -3.25 7.50
N ARG A 30 -15.21 -3.45 8.82
CA ARG A 30 -14.53 -2.56 9.78
C ARG A 30 -13.02 -2.54 9.55
N LYS A 31 -12.40 -3.71 9.36
CA LYS A 31 -10.95 -3.80 9.07
C LYS A 31 -10.60 -3.06 7.79
N MET A 32 -11.38 -3.23 6.73
CA MET A 32 -11.17 -2.50 5.46
C MET A 32 -11.34 -0.99 5.64
N ARG A 33 -12.39 -0.55 6.34
CA ARG A 33 -12.62 0.87 6.63
C ARG A 33 -11.47 1.48 7.43
N THR A 34 -11.01 0.82 8.48
CA THR A 34 -9.89 1.30 9.30
C THR A 34 -8.60 1.37 8.50
N ARG A 35 -8.29 0.37 7.66
CA ARG A 35 -7.11 0.41 6.77
C ARG A 35 -7.15 1.62 5.84
N ARG A 36 -8.30 1.85 5.18
CA ARG A 36 -8.48 3.00 4.29
C ARG A 36 -8.29 4.34 5.02
N LEU A 37 -8.79 4.47 6.25
CA LEU A 37 -8.59 5.68 7.06
C LEU A 37 -7.12 5.89 7.42
N ILE A 38 -6.41 4.82 7.79
CA ILE A 38 -4.97 4.86 8.09
C ILE A 38 -4.17 5.22 6.84
N GLU A 39 -4.49 4.65 5.68
CA GLU A 39 -3.85 4.99 4.40
C GLU A 39 -3.99 6.47 4.09
N MET A 40 -5.21 7.03 4.20
CA MET A 40 -5.43 8.47 3.99
C MET A 40 -4.66 9.34 5.00
N GLY A 41 -4.65 8.96 6.28
CA GLY A 41 -3.85 9.65 7.29
C GLY A 41 -2.34 9.57 7.00
N GLY A 42 -1.86 8.42 6.50
CA GLY A 42 -0.48 8.22 6.08
C GLY A 42 -0.08 9.12 4.91
N LEU A 43 -1.00 9.40 3.97
CA LEU A 43 -0.76 10.35 2.88
C LEU A 43 -0.59 11.79 3.41
N VAL A 44 -1.41 12.20 4.39
CA VAL A 44 -1.29 13.52 5.02
C VAL A 44 0.06 13.66 5.74
N ALA A 45 0.47 12.64 6.49
CA ALA A 45 1.78 12.62 7.15
C ALA A 45 2.93 12.62 6.13
N LYS A 46 2.83 11.84 5.05
CA LYS A 46 3.85 11.81 3.97
C LYS A 46 3.99 13.18 3.28
N ALA A 47 2.92 13.94 3.17
CA ALA A 47 2.93 15.32 2.68
C ALA A 47 3.46 16.34 3.71
N ASN A 48 3.84 15.90 4.92
CA ASN A 48 4.24 16.73 6.06
C ASN A 48 3.16 17.74 6.50
N LEU A 49 1.89 17.36 6.42
CA LEU A 49 0.74 18.21 6.79
C LEU A 49 0.08 17.80 8.12
N ASP A 50 0.61 16.77 8.79
CA ASP A 50 0.07 16.19 10.03
C ASP A 50 0.14 17.11 11.26
N HIS A 51 0.99 18.14 11.22
CA HIS A 51 1.06 19.18 12.23
C HIS A 51 -0.12 20.19 12.16
N LEU A 52 -0.89 20.20 11.07
CA LEU A 52 -2.01 21.12 10.89
C LEU A 52 -3.22 20.69 11.72
N SER A 53 -4.02 21.69 12.14
CA SER A 53 -5.26 21.41 12.85
C SER A 53 -6.28 20.68 11.96
N ALA A 54 -7.19 19.91 12.59
CA ALA A 54 -8.24 19.19 11.87
C ALA A 54 -9.09 20.10 10.98
N ASN A 55 -9.39 21.32 11.44
CA ASN A 55 -10.18 22.30 10.67
C ASN A 55 -9.41 22.80 9.44
N THR A 56 -8.10 23.04 9.57
CA THR A 56 -7.24 23.47 8.47
C THR A 56 -7.13 22.38 7.41
N LEU A 57 -6.90 21.13 7.83
CA LEU A 57 -6.85 19.98 6.92
C LEU A 57 -8.18 19.79 6.19
N PHE A 58 -9.30 19.89 6.92
CA PHE A 58 -10.62 19.77 6.32
C PHE A 58 -10.87 20.89 5.30
N GLY A 59 -10.55 22.14 5.63
CA GLY A 59 -10.65 23.27 4.69
C GLY A 59 -9.81 23.08 3.42
N ALA A 60 -8.58 22.59 3.55
CA ALA A 60 -7.72 22.28 2.40
C ALA A 60 -8.29 21.16 1.53
N ILE A 61 -8.88 20.12 2.11
CA ILE A 61 -9.51 19.03 1.34
C ILE A 61 -10.80 19.53 0.65
N VAL A 62 -11.55 20.42 1.29
CA VAL A 62 -12.73 21.05 0.66
C VAL A 62 -12.33 21.91 -0.53
N SER A 63 -11.26 22.71 -0.44
CA SER A 63 -10.79 23.50 -1.59
C SER A 63 -10.24 22.60 -2.72
N LEU A 64 -9.61 21.46 -2.38
CA LEU A 64 -9.24 20.44 -3.37
C LEU A 64 -10.47 19.85 -4.08
N LYS A 65 -11.56 19.59 -3.36
CA LYS A 65 -12.81 19.12 -3.96
C LYS A 65 -13.42 20.16 -4.90
N GLU A 66 -13.41 21.43 -4.51
CA GLU A 66 -13.93 22.53 -5.33
C GLU A 66 -13.12 22.70 -6.63
N THR A 67 -11.79 22.66 -6.53
CA THR A 67 -10.90 22.72 -7.71
C THR A 67 -11.10 21.54 -8.66
N LEU A 68 -11.31 20.32 -8.15
CA LEU A 68 -11.69 19.17 -8.99
C LEU A 68 -13.02 19.37 -9.73
N THR A 69 -13.98 20.03 -9.06
CA THR A 69 -15.29 20.30 -9.65
C THR A 69 -15.19 21.35 -10.77
N GLN A 70 -14.34 22.37 -10.59
CA GLN A 70 -14.14 23.44 -11.56
C GLN A 70 -13.22 23.02 -12.72
N HIS A 71 -12.22 22.18 -12.46
CA HIS A 71 -11.21 21.78 -13.42
C HIS A 71 -10.91 20.28 -13.31
N PRO A 72 -11.76 19.38 -13.85
CA PRO A 72 -11.57 17.93 -13.73
C PRO A 72 -10.19 17.42 -14.20
N ASN A 73 -9.62 18.07 -15.21
CA ASN A 73 -8.31 17.71 -15.80
C ASN A 73 -7.13 17.84 -14.82
N VAL A 74 -7.28 18.57 -13.70
CA VAL A 74 -6.21 18.66 -12.68
C VAL A 74 -5.95 17.32 -11.98
N GLN A 75 -6.92 16.40 -12.01
CA GLN A 75 -6.77 15.08 -11.41
C GLN A 75 -5.63 14.27 -12.06
N ASP A 76 -5.50 14.31 -13.39
CA ASP A 76 -4.44 13.60 -14.11
C ASP A 76 -3.07 14.18 -13.79
N HIS A 77 -3.01 15.50 -13.64
CA HIS A 77 -1.78 16.19 -13.24
C HIS A 77 -1.35 15.78 -11.82
N TRP A 78 -2.26 15.78 -10.85
CA TRP A 78 -1.97 15.33 -9.49
C TRP A 78 -1.59 13.85 -9.43
N THR A 79 -2.23 13.02 -10.25
CA THR A 79 -1.87 11.60 -10.37
C THR A 79 -0.43 11.43 -10.86
N THR A 80 -0.03 12.24 -11.84
CA THR A 80 1.34 12.25 -12.37
C THR A 80 2.35 12.69 -11.32
N ILE A 81 2.06 13.77 -10.59
CA ILE A 81 2.91 14.26 -9.49
C ILE A 81 3.07 13.19 -8.42
N GLY A 82 1.95 12.61 -7.95
CA GLY A 82 1.97 11.57 -6.93
C GLY A 82 2.82 10.39 -7.37
N LYS A 83 2.63 9.92 -8.61
CA LYS A 83 3.41 8.82 -9.17
C LYS A 83 4.90 9.12 -9.21
N ASP A 84 5.32 10.27 -9.72
CA ASP A 84 6.74 10.66 -9.78
C ASP A 84 7.40 10.67 -8.39
N ILE A 85 6.69 11.16 -7.36
CA ILE A 85 7.17 11.15 -5.97
C ILE A 85 7.36 9.71 -5.47
N PHE A 86 6.37 8.83 -5.67
CA PHE A 86 6.46 7.44 -5.23
C PHE A 86 7.55 6.66 -5.98
N ASP A 87 7.67 6.86 -7.29
CA ASP A 87 8.68 6.20 -8.12
C ASP A 87 10.10 6.61 -7.68
N LYS A 88 10.32 7.90 -7.37
CA LYS A 88 11.59 8.40 -6.82
C LYS A 88 11.93 7.79 -5.47
N GLU A 89 10.97 7.69 -4.56
CA GLU A 89 11.15 7.09 -3.24
C GLU A 89 11.48 5.60 -3.36
N GLN A 90 10.78 4.87 -4.24
CA GLN A 90 11.08 3.47 -4.52
C GLN A 90 12.49 3.29 -5.07
N HIS A 91 12.91 4.16 -5.98
CA HIS A 91 14.26 4.13 -6.54
C HIS A 91 15.32 4.38 -5.46
N GLU A 92 15.13 5.37 -4.58
CA GLU A 92 16.08 5.62 -3.48
C GLU A 92 16.11 4.48 -2.44
N ASN A 93 14.96 3.87 -2.15
CA ASN A 93 14.90 2.66 -1.31
C ASN A 93 15.65 1.49 -1.95
N THR A 94 15.52 1.32 -3.27
CA THR A 94 16.26 0.31 -4.04
C THR A 94 17.77 0.56 -3.93
N LYS A 95 18.23 1.79 -4.15
CA LYS A 95 19.66 2.15 -3.96
C LYS A 95 20.14 1.91 -2.54
N ARG A 96 19.33 2.25 -1.54
CA ARG A 96 19.66 2.01 -0.13
C ARG A 96 19.81 0.51 0.14
N HIS A 97 18.88 -0.31 -0.34
CA HIS A 97 18.95 -1.77 -0.23
C HIS A 97 20.23 -2.31 -0.85
N ILE A 98 20.55 -1.91 -2.08
CA ILE A 98 21.78 -2.34 -2.77
C ILE A 98 23.04 -1.96 -1.97
N ARG A 99 23.09 -0.74 -1.42
CA ARG A 99 24.20 -0.27 -0.57
C ARG A 99 24.34 -1.08 0.73
N LEU A 100 23.22 -1.46 1.36
CA LEU A 100 23.23 -2.28 2.57
C LEU A 100 23.86 -3.66 2.34
N HIS A 101 23.76 -4.19 1.11
CA HIS A 101 24.39 -5.43 0.69
C HIS A 101 25.86 -5.27 0.23
N GLY A 102 26.48 -4.10 0.45
CA GLY A 102 27.91 -3.88 0.23
C GLY A 102 28.29 -3.49 -1.21
N LEU A 103 27.31 -3.36 -2.10
CA LEU A 103 27.53 -2.92 -3.48
C LEU A 103 27.72 -1.40 -3.54
N LYS A 104 28.66 -0.96 -4.37
CA LYS A 104 28.97 0.45 -4.64
C LYS A 104 28.64 0.79 -6.09
N TRP A 105 28.09 1.98 -6.29
CA TRP A 105 27.80 2.48 -7.63
C TRP A 105 29.10 2.83 -8.35
N ASN A 106 29.29 2.27 -9.54
CA ASN A 106 30.36 2.63 -10.46
C ASN A 106 29.80 3.61 -11.49
N SER A 107 30.19 4.88 -11.40
CA SER A 107 29.72 5.93 -12.31
C SER A 107 30.25 5.81 -13.73
N PHE A 108 31.37 5.13 -13.96
CA PHE A 108 31.91 4.94 -15.30
C PHE A 108 31.13 3.88 -16.08
N ARG A 109 30.83 2.75 -15.42
CA ARG A 109 30.10 1.62 -16.03
C ARG A 109 28.58 1.69 -15.84
N GLN A 110 28.08 2.63 -15.04
CA GLN A 110 26.67 2.78 -14.70
C GLN A 110 26.08 1.48 -14.12
N GLU A 111 26.85 0.81 -13.26
CA GLU A 111 26.49 -0.48 -12.66
C GLU A 111 26.87 -0.52 -11.18
N TRP A 112 26.30 -1.47 -10.44
CA TRP A 112 26.62 -1.72 -9.04
C TRP A 112 27.64 -2.86 -8.92
N CYS A 113 28.76 -2.63 -8.24
CA CYS A 113 29.83 -3.62 -8.06
C CYS A 113 30.20 -3.79 -6.59
N GLY A 114 30.60 -5.00 -6.21
CA GLY A 114 31.08 -5.28 -4.86
C GLY A 114 30.88 -6.73 -4.47
N HIS A 115 31.31 -7.07 -3.25
CA HIS A 115 31.15 -8.40 -2.70
C HIS A 115 29.86 -8.49 -1.89
N VAL A 116 29.00 -9.44 -2.26
CA VAL A 116 27.71 -9.70 -1.61
C VAL A 116 27.82 -11.02 -0.84
N LYS A 117 27.58 -10.98 0.49
CA LYS A 117 27.64 -12.18 1.35
C LYS A 117 26.45 -13.11 1.16
N ASP A 118 25.27 -12.53 0.94
CA ASP A 118 24.01 -13.24 0.78
C ASP A 118 23.28 -12.66 -0.45
N ILE A 119 23.30 -13.44 -1.53
CA ILE A 119 22.72 -13.03 -2.81
C ILE A 119 21.20 -13.20 -2.84
N GLU A 120 20.64 -14.11 -2.05
CA GLU A 120 19.20 -14.37 -2.03
C GLU A 120 18.46 -13.19 -1.38
N THR A 121 18.96 -12.69 -0.26
CA THR A 121 18.43 -11.50 0.40
C THR A 121 18.51 -10.25 -0.46
N LEU A 122 19.60 -10.09 -1.24
CA LEU A 122 19.71 -9.01 -2.22
C LEU A 122 18.61 -9.13 -3.28
N LYS A 123 18.45 -10.31 -3.90
CA LYS A 123 17.43 -10.55 -4.94
C LYS A 123 16.01 -10.35 -4.42
N ASN A 124 15.72 -10.79 -3.20
CA ASN A 124 14.40 -10.63 -2.57
C ASN A 124 14.00 -9.16 -2.42
N GLY A 125 14.94 -8.26 -2.09
CA GLY A 125 14.65 -6.82 -2.04
C GLY A 125 14.52 -6.14 -3.42
N LEU A 126 14.90 -6.83 -4.50
CA LEU A 126 14.85 -6.33 -5.88
C LEU A 126 13.73 -6.96 -6.72
N LEU A 127 12.83 -7.76 -6.13
CA LEU A 127 11.80 -8.54 -6.86
C LEU A 127 10.94 -7.71 -7.83
N ASN A 128 10.67 -6.46 -7.48
CA ASN A 128 9.82 -5.56 -8.29
C ASN A 128 10.64 -4.61 -9.18
N VAL A 129 11.93 -4.86 -9.34
CA VAL A 129 12.85 -4.05 -10.13
C VAL A 129 13.42 -4.93 -11.24
N GLN A 130 13.42 -4.44 -12.47
CA GLN A 130 14.11 -5.12 -13.56
C GLN A 130 15.62 -4.93 -13.40
N TYR A 131 16.38 -6.02 -13.32
CA TYR A 131 17.84 -5.98 -13.16
C TYR A 131 18.53 -7.11 -13.93
N SER A 132 19.83 -6.93 -14.18
CA SER A 132 20.76 -7.97 -14.64
C SER A 132 21.88 -8.10 -13.60
N ILE A 133 22.32 -9.33 -13.32
CA ILE A 133 23.41 -9.60 -12.36
C ILE A 133 24.43 -10.50 -13.05
N GLU A 134 25.70 -10.09 -13.02
CA GLU A 134 26.84 -10.90 -13.44
C GLU A 134 27.65 -11.31 -12.20
N LEU A 135 27.94 -12.60 -12.08
CA LEU A 135 28.78 -13.14 -11.00
C LEU A 135 30.18 -13.40 -11.56
N VAL A 136 31.15 -12.68 -11.02
CA VAL A 136 32.57 -12.88 -11.34
C VAL A 136 33.14 -13.81 -10.27
N VAL A 137 33.51 -15.03 -10.68
CA VAL A 137 34.15 -16.06 -9.84
C VAL A 137 35.66 -15.87 -9.84
#